data_AF-A0A929DJD9-F1
#
_entry.id   AF-A0A929DJD9-F1
#
_cell.length_a   1.000
_cell.length_b   1.000
_cell.length_c   1.000
_cell.angle_alpha   90.00
_cell.angle_beta   90.00
_cell.angle_gamma   90.00
#
_symmetry.space_group_name_H-M   'P 1'
#
loop_
_entity.id
_entity.type
_entity.pdbx_description
1 polymer ?
#
loop_
_entity_poly.entity_id
_entity_poly.type
_entity_poly.pdbx_seq_one_letter_code
_entity_poly.pdbx_strand_id
1 'polypeptide(L)'
;MKRKVKITLTLLSMLMFFSCDYETHVINTVHEDGSVTRKVIMKNSEEKFEPGKYRVPVDSTWQTKIDIDVNEKGDTSWILTAEKQFASVDEINEEYINDQGSNQHLERKAYFSKSFKWFTTVFRYSETIDKFMTVTCPASDFLSDE
;
A
#
# COMPACT_ATOMS: atom_id res chain seq x y z
N MET A 1 -46.26 4.53 4.29
CA MET A 1 -45.05 4.79 5.11
C MET A 1 -43.97 3.72 4.96
N LYS A 2 -44.23 2.44 5.24
CA LYS A 2 -43.22 1.36 5.27
C LYS A 2 -42.41 1.19 3.97
N ARG A 3 -43.02 1.38 2.79
CA ARG A 3 -42.33 1.29 1.49
C ARG A 3 -41.37 2.46 1.22
N LYS A 4 -41.72 3.67 1.66
CA LYS A 4 -40.83 4.85 1.54
C LYS A 4 -39.62 4.71 2.44
N VAL A 5 -39.81 4.25 3.69
CA VAL A 5 -38.72 3.96 4.64
C VAL A 5 -37.75 2.89 4.09
N LYS A 6 -38.28 1.80 3.51
CA LYS A 6 -37.43 0.78 2.86
C LYS A 6 -36.59 1.36 1.73
N ILE A 7 -37.18 2.15 0.83
CA ILE A 7 -36.46 2.79 -0.28
C ILE A 7 -35.39 3.75 0.25
N THR A 8 -35.70 4.56 1.27
CA THR A 8 -34.73 5.49 1.87
C THR A 8 -33.57 4.74 2.53
N LEU A 9 -33.83 3.62 3.21
CA LEU A 9 -32.80 2.79 3.84
C LEU A 9 -31.90 2.12 2.79
N THR A 10 -32.47 1.64 1.69
CA THR A 10 -31.70 1.05 0.58
C THR A 10 -30.84 2.11 -0.12
N LEU A 11 -31.36 3.33 -0.33
CA LEU A 11 -30.61 4.42 -0.94
C LEU A 11 -29.45 4.89 -0.03
N LEU A 12 -29.68 4.97 1.28
CA LEU A 12 -28.65 5.31 2.27
C LEU A 12 -27.56 4.24 2.34
N SER A 13 -27.93 2.95 2.26
CA SER A 13 -26.99 1.84 2.17
C SER A 13 -26.19 1.87 0.86
N MET A 14 -26.78 2.31 -0.25
CA MET A 14 -26.11 2.37 -1.56
C MET A 14 -25.08 3.51 -1.64
N LEU A 15 -25.32 4.62 -0.92
CA LEU A 15 -24.40 5.76 -0.82
C LEU A 15 -23.12 5.45 -0.01
N MET A 16 -23.12 4.40 0.82
CA MET A 16 -21.96 3.99 1.61
C MET A 16 -20.91 3.21 0.79
N PHE A 17 -21.21 2.84 -0.47
CA PHE A 17 -20.30 2.06 -1.32
C PHE A 17 -19.39 2.89 -2.24
N PHE A 18 -19.42 4.22 -2.16
CA PHE A 18 -18.44 5.07 -2.86
C PHE A 18 -17.14 5.15 -2.06
N SER A 19 -16.41 4.03 -1.97
CA SER A 19 -15.02 4.05 -1.52
C SER A 19 -14.15 4.48 -2.69
N CYS A 20 -13.82 5.76 -2.75
CA CYS A 20 -12.71 6.23 -3.59
C CYS A 20 -11.42 5.83 -2.86
N ASP A 21 -10.82 4.73 -3.29
CA ASP A 21 -9.58 4.23 -2.69
C ASP A 21 -8.39 4.95 -3.32
N TYR A 22 -7.31 5.10 -2.55
CA TYR A 22 -6.05 5.64 -3.06
C TYR A 22 -5.41 4.62 -4.01
N GLU A 23 -5.15 5.01 -5.25
CA GLU A 23 -4.28 4.21 -6.10
C GLU A 23 -2.84 4.40 -5.61
N THR A 24 -2.22 3.34 -5.08
CA THR A 24 -0.88 3.38 -4.50
C THR A 24 0.04 2.41 -5.23
N HIS A 25 1.16 2.91 -5.73
CA HIS A 25 2.23 2.13 -6.33
C HIS A 25 3.49 2.25 -5.48
N VAL A 26 4.11 1.12 -5.16
CA VAL A 26 5.40 1.07 -4.45
C VAL A 26 6.43 0.45 -5.39
N ILE A 27 7.47 1.20 -5.70
CA ILE A 27 8.53 0.82 -6.63
C ILE A 27 9.84 0.74 -5.83
N ASN A 28 10.53 -0.39 -5.95
CA ASN A 28 11.85 -0.60 -5.37
C ASN A 28 12.89 -0.68 -6.50
N THR A 29 13.84 0.24 -6.51
CA THR A 29 15.02 0.18 -7.39
C THR A 29 16.20 -0.30 -6.55
N VAL A 30 16.68 -1.50 -6.87
CA VAL A 30 17.78 -2.15 -6.15
C VAL A 30 19.08 -1.88 -6.90
N HIS A 31 20.08 -1.38 -6.18
CA HIS A 31 21.37 -0.99 -6.72
C HIS A 31 22.41 -2.12 -6.58
N GLU A 32 23.51 -2.01 -7.32
CA GLU A 32 24.56 -3.05 -7.36
C GLU A 32 25.27 -3.26 -6.02
N ASP A 33 25.30 -2.23 -5.18
CA ASP A 33 25.84 -2.22 -3.83
C ASP A 33 24.88 -2.83 -2.79
N GLY A 34 23.64 -3.14 -3.19
CA GLY A 34 22.60 -3.68 -2.32
C GLY A 34 21.74 -2.64 -1.63
N SER A 35 22.00 -1.35 -1.86
CA SER A 35 21.12 -0.27 -1.43
C SER A 35 19.83 -0.28 -2.25
N VAL A 36 18.77 0.34 -1.70
CA VAL A 36 17.44 0.35 -2.32
C VAL A 36 16.90 1.76 -2.32
N THR A 37 16.54 2.27 -3.49
CA THR A 37 15.66 3.45 -3.58
C THR A 37 14.22 2.96 -3.58
N ARG A 38 13.44 3.41 -2.61
CA ARG A 38 12.00 3.15 -2.59
C ARG A 38 11.24 4.41 -2.99
N LYS A 39 10.28 4.24 -3.89
CA LYS A 39 9.38 5.28 -4.37
C LYS A 39 7.94 4.85 -4.16
N VAL A 40 7.17 5.71 -3.51
CA VAL A 40 5.75 5.52 -3.27
C VAL A 40 5.01 6.59 -4.05
N ILE A 41 4.11 6.17 -4.94
CA ILE A 41 3.28 7.05 -5.75
C ILE A 41 1.85 6.82 -5.33
N MET A 42 1.19 7.87 -4.85
CA MET A 42 -0.21 7.83 -4.47
C MET A 42 -1.01 8.81 -5.33
N LYS A 43 -2.09 8.35 -5.93
CA LYS A 43 -3.00 9.19 -6.72
C LYS A 43 -4.31 9.36 -5.98
N ASN A 44 -4.81 10.60 -5.95
CA ASN A 44 -6.09 10.97 -5.36
C ASN A 44 -6.81 12.03 -6.22
N SER A 45 -8.12 12.17 -6.05
CA SER A 45 -8.92 13.23 -6.67
C SER A 45 -8.75 14.59 -5.98
N GLU A 46 -8.30 14.60 -4.73
CA GLU A 46 -8.07 15.81 -3.92
C GLU A 46 -6.58 15.97 -3.55
N GLU A 47 -6.13 17.20 -3.31
CA GLU A 47 -4.79 17.55 -2.77
C GLU A 47 -4.67 17.19 -1.27
N LYS A 48 -5.18 16.02 -0.88
CA LYS A 48 -5.18 15.56 0.51
C LYS A 48 -4.70 14.13 0.56
N PHE A 49 -3.56 13.96 1.21
CA PHE A 49 -2.92 12.67 1.44
C PHE A 49 -2.79 12.47 2.95
N GLU A 50 -3.61 11.57 3.50
CA GLU A 50 -3.58 11.26 4.92
C GLU A 50 -2.48 10.23 5.21
N PRO A 51 -1.53 10.49 6.11
CA PRO A 51 -0.45 9.54 6.41
C PRO A 51 -0.95 8.16 6.85
N GLY A 52 -2.10 8.08 7.53
CA GLY A 52 -2.72 6.81 7.93
C GLY A 52 -3.17 5.94 6.75
N LYS A 53 -3.26 6.49 5.53
CA LYS A 53 -3.64 5.76 4.31
C LYS A 53 -2.43 5.23 3.54
N TYR A 54 -1.21 5.56 3.98
CA TYR A 54 0.00 5.11 3.34
C TYR A 54 0.16 3.60 3.55
N ARG A 55 0.52 2.89 2.49
CA ARG A 55 0.73 1.43 2.55
C ARG A 55 2.09 1.04 3.14
N VAL A 56 3.01 2.00 3.22
CA VAL A 56 4.35 1.87 3.82
C VAL A 56 4.59 3.04 4.80
N PRO A 57 5.49 2.89 5.78
CA PRO A 57 5.76 3.92 6.79
C PRO A 57 6.53 5.11 6.19
N VAL A 58 5.82 6.05 5.55
CA VAL A 58 6.41 7.31 5.09
C VAL A 58 6.46 8.29 6.26
N ASP A 59 7.65 8.70 6.65
CA ASP A 59 7.90 9.67 7.72
C ASP A 59 8.64 10.92 7.20
N SER A 60 9.11 11.78 8.11
CA SER A 60 9.83 13.03 7.75
C SER A 60 11.18 12.83 7.07
N THR A 61 11.73 11.62 7.06
CA THR A 61 13.01 11.31 6.39
C THR A 61 12.85 11.10 4.89
N TRP A 62 11.61 10.92 4.42
CA TRP A 62 11.29 10.78 3.01
C TRP A 62 11.23 12.14 2.31
N GLN A 63 11.70 12.17 1.06
CA GLN A 63 11.53 13.32 0.19
C GLN A 63 10.17 13.23 -0.50
N THR A 64 9.27 14.16 -0.21
CA THR A 64 7.91 14.17 -0.75
C THR A 64 7.69 15.30 -1.73
N LYS A 65 6.97 15.03 -2.82
CA LYS A 65 6.53 16.01 -3.82
C LYS A 65 5.08 15.74 -4.19
N ILE A 66 4.28 16.79 -4.34
CA ILE A 66 2.91 16.72 -4.84
C ILE A 66 2.89 17.37 -6.23
N ASP A 67 2.33 16.65 -7.20
CA ASP A 67 2.13 17.10 -8.57
C ASP A 67 0.64 17.00 -8.96
N ILE A 68 0.25 17.74 -10.01
CA ILE A 68 -1.08 17.70 -10.60
C ILE A 68 -1.01 16.99 -11.95
N ASP A 69 -1.88 16.02 -12.16
CA ASP A 69 -2.07 15.28 -13.40
C ASP A 69 -3.45 15.59 -13.97
N VAL A 70 -3.50 16.18 -15.17
CA VAL A 70 -4.75 16.50 -15.88
C VAL A 70 -4.89 15.53 -17.03
N ASN A 71 -5.93 14.69 -16.98
CA ASN A 71 -6.15 13.71 -18.03
C ASN A 71 -6.71 14.35 -19.31
N GLU A 72 -6.75 13.58 -20.41
CA GLU A 72 -7.29 14.05 -21.71
C GLU A 72 -8.77 14.48 -21.66
N LYS A 73 -9.51 14.05 -20.63
CA LYS A 73 -10.92 14.40 -20.38
C LYS A 73 -11.08 15.67 -19.52
N GLY A 74 -9.98 16.25 -19.04
CA GLY A 74 -9.97 17.41 -18.15
C GLY A 74 -10.15 17.09 -16.67
N ASP A 75 -10.20 15.82 -16.27
CA ASP A 75 -10.22 15.46 -14.85
C ASP A 75 -8.84 15.73 -14.23
N THR A 76 -8.85 16.44 -13.12
CA THR A 76 -7.65 16.75 -12.35
C THR A 76 -7.46 15.68 -11.28
N SER A 77 -6.25 15.13 -11.19
CA SER A 77 -5.81 14.24 -10.13
C SER A 77 -4.57 14.80 -9.48
N TRP A 78 -4.41 14.52 -8.19
CA TRP A 78 -3.23 14.87 -7.43
C TRP A 78 -2.38 13.63 -7.23
N ILE A 79 -1.06 13.78 -7.39
CA ILE A 79 -0.09 12.70 -7.26
C ILE A 79 0.93 13.07 -6.20
N LEU A 80 0.93 12.34 -5.09
CA LEU A 80 2.02 12.38 -4.11
C LEU A 80 3.09 11.37 -4.50
N THR A 81 4.32 11.84 -4.65
CA THR A 81 5.52 11.00 -4.78
C THR A 81 6.36 11.15 -3.52
N ALA A 82 6.58 10.06 -2.79
CA ALA A 82 7.52 9.99 -1.69
C ALA A 82 8.70 9.09 -2.08
N GLU A 83 9.93 9.55 -1.87
CA GLU A 83 11.14 8.80 -2.19
C GLU A 83 12.09 8.76 -0.99
N LYS A 84 12.70 7.59 -0.74
CA LYS A 84 13.73 7.41 0.27
C LYS A 84 14.79 6.42 -0.21
N GLN A 85 16.03 6.73 0.14
CA GLN A 85 17.17 5.84 -0.05
C GLN A 85 17.40 5.05 1.23
N PHE A 86 17.49 3.72 1.08
CA PHE A 86 17.88 2.79 2.13
C PHE A 86 19.26 2.23 1.81
N ALA A 87 20.13 2.15 2.81
CA ALA A 87 21.46 1.56 2.64
C ALA A 87 21.38 0.04 2.40
N SER A 88 20.31 -0.61 2.88
CA SER A 88 20.08 -2.05 2.71
C SER A 88 18.60 -2.42 2.89
N VAL A 89 18.26 -3.67 2.60
CA VAL A 89 16.93 -4.22 2.93
C VAL A 89 16.69 -4.37 4.43
N ASP A 90 17.74 -4.37 5.26
CA ASP A 90 17.60 -4.48 6.71
C ASP A 90 16.99 -3.21 7.30
N GLU A 91 17.36 -2.03 6.78
CA GLU A 91 16.73 -0.76 7.16
C GLU A 91 15.24 -0.73 6.79
N ILE A 92 14.87 -1.30 5.64
CA ILE A 92 13.46 -1.45 5.24
C ILE A 92 12.72 -2.34 6.24
N ASN A 93 13.35 -3.45 6.66
CA ASN A 93 12.75 -4.36 7.64
C ASN A 93 12.61 -3.70 9.02
N GLU A 94 13.58 -2.89 9.45
CA GLU A 94 13.50 -2.10 10.67
C GLU A 94 12.34 -1.11 10.64
N GLU A 95 12.11 -0.43 9.51
CA GLU A 95 10.92 0.43 9.36
C GLU A 95 9.62 -0.36 9.46
N TYR A 96 9.55 -1.55 8.88
CA TYR A 96 8.36 -2.41 8.99
C TYR A 96 8.09 -2.87 10.41
N ILE A 97 9.14 -3.18 11.18
CA ILE A 97 9.02 -3.55 12.61
C ILE A 97 8.52 -2.36 13.43
N ASN A 98 8.99 -1.15 13.10
CA ASN A 98 8.67 0.08 13.83
C ASN A 98 7.40 0.79 13.30
N ASP A 99 6.74 0.24 12.28
CA ASP A 99 5.56 0.85 11.66
C ASP A 99 4.42 1.00 12.68
N GLN A 100 3.99 2.24 12.90
CA GLN A 100 2.84 2.59 13.75
C GLN A 100 1.61 2.99 12.90
N GLY A 101 1.67 2.78 11.59
CA GLY A 101 0.64 3.12 10.63
C GLY A 101 -0.49 2.09 10.57
N SER A 102 -1.34 2.23 9.56
CA SER A 102 -2.51 1.35 9.37
C SER A 102 -2.16 -0.11 9.13
N ASN A 103 -0.93 -0.40 8.71
CA ASN A 103 -0.44 -1.75 8.44
C ASN A 103 0.50 -2.27 9.54
N GLN A 104 0.50 -1.71 10.74
CA GLN A 104 1.36 -2.17 11.85
C GLN A 104 1.21 -3.67 12.18
N HIS A 105 0.03 -4.23 11.95
CA HIS A 105 -0.26 -5.66 12.20
C HIS A 105 0.04 -6.57 11.00
N LEU A 106 0.50 -6.00 9.88
CA LEU A 106 0.81 -6.72 8.66
C LEU A 106 2.27 -7.12 8.65
N GLU A 107 2.52 -8.44 8.73
CA GLU A 107 3.87 -8.96 8.59
C GLU A 107 4.41 -8.71 7.18
N ARG A 108 5.54 -8.01 7.12
CA ARG A 108 6.21 -7.62 5.88
C ARG A 108 7.70 -7.86 6.02
N LYS A 109 8.33 -8.36 4.95
CA LYS A 109 9.77 -8.64 4.95
C LYS A 109 10.37 -8.45 3.57
N ALA A 110 11.40 -7.62 3.50
CA ALA A 110 12.28 -7.47 2.34
C ALA A 110 13.52 -8.35 2.49
N TYR A 111 13.98 -8.90 1.37
CA TYR A 111 15.18 -9.72 1.29
C TYR A 111 15.96 -9.37 0.03
N PHE A 112 17.27 -9.31 0.19
CA PHE A 112 18.20 -9.12 -0.91
C PHE A 112 19.36 -10.11 -0.78
N SER A 113 19.80 -10.63 -1.91
CA SER A 113 21.02 -11.42 -1.99
C SER A 113 21.75 -11.16 -3.30
N LYS A 114 23.08 -11.18 -3.19
CA LYS A 114 24.02 -11.08 -4.29
C LYS A 114 24.91 -12.30 -4.25
N SER A 115 24.88 -13.10 -5.30
CA SER A 115 25.72 -14.30 -5.41
C SER A 115 26.52 -14.27 -6.71
N PHE A 116 27.83 -14.43 -6.60
CA PHE A 116 28.71 -14.59 -7.74
C PHE A 116 28.77 -16.06 -8.16
N LYS A 117 28.50 -16.31 -9.44
CA LYS A 117 28.77 -17.57 -10.13
C LYS A 117 29.92 -17.34 -11.12
N TRP A 118 30.52 -18.40 -11.64
CA TRP A 118 31.75 -18.36 -12.47
C TRP A 118 31.84 -17.16 -13.43
N PHE A 119 30.77 -16.86 -14.17
CA PHE A 119 30.71 -15.72 -15.10
C PHE A 119 29.49 -14.82 -14.91
N THR A 120 28.74 -14.95 -13.82
CA THR A 120 27.46 -14.24 -13.67
C THR A 120 27.23 -13.86 -12.22
N THR A 121 26.93 -12.59 -12.00
CA THR A 121 26.41 -12.12 -10.72
C THR A 121 24.89 -12.19 -10.76
N VAL A 122 24.30 -12.91 -9.80
CA VAL A 122 22.85 -13.00 -9.64
C VAL A 122 22.45 -12.10 -8.48
N PHE A 123 21.60 -11.13 -8.77
CA PHE A 123 20.92 -10.30 -7.80
C PHE A 123 19.51 -10.84 -7.61
N ARG A 124 19.10 -11.08 -6.37
CA ARG A 124 17.74 -11.48 -6.04
C ARG A 124 17.21 -10.57 -4.96
N TYR A 125 16.19 -9.80 -5.33
CA TYR A 125 15.34 -9.06 -4.41
C TYR A 125 14.00 -9.77 -4.30
N SER A 126 13.44 -9.81 -3.10
CA SER A 126 12.08 -10.27 -2.87
C SER A 126 11.47 -9.54 -1.69
N GLU A 127 10.19 -9.26 -1.77
CA GLU A 127 9.42 -8.64 -0.70
C GLU A 127 8.16 -9.47 -0.49
N THR A 128 7.97 -9.91 0.75
CA THR A 128 6.83 -10.72 1.16
C THR A 128 5.92 -9.88 2.03
N ILE A 129 4.64 -9.84 1.69
CA ILE A 129 3.58 -9.18 2.44
C ILE A 129 2.59 -10.27 2.80
N ASP A 130 2.46 -10.59 4.08
CA ASP A 130 1.58 -11.68 4.50
C ASP A 130 0.10 -11.28 4.40
N LYS A 131 -0.80 -12.26 4.39
CA LYS A 131 -2.23 -12.02 4.30
C LYS A 131 -2.76 -11.54 5.64
N PHE A 132 -3.41 -10.38 5.65
CA PHE A 132 -4.23 -9.96 6.77
C PHE A 132 -5.70 -10.25 6.45
N MET A 133 -6.26 -11.29 7.06
CA MET A 133 -7.71 -11.52 7.06
C MET A 133 -8.27 -11.05 8.39
N THR A 134 -8.97 -9.91 8.38
CA THR A 134 -9.70 -9.40 9.55
C THR A 134 -11.00 -10.17 9.80
N VAL A 135 -11.44 -10.99 8.85
CA VAL A 135 -12.72 -11.71 8.92
C VAL A 135 -12.47 -13.13 9.38
N THR A 136 -12.95 -13.46 10.57
CA THR A 136 -13.15 -14.85 10.99
C THR A 136 -14.32 -15.40 10.22
N CYS A 137 -14.11 -16.47 9.45
CA CYS A 137 -15.15 -17.22 8.76
C CYS A 137 -15.32 -18.57 9.47
N PRO A 138 -16.22 -18.68 10.47
CA PRO A 138 -16.47 -19.95 11.15
C PRO A 138 -17.00 -20.98 10.16
N ALA A 139 -16.45 -22.18 10.15
CA ALA A 139 -16.92 -23.25 9.27
C ALA A 139 -18.40 -23.60 9.52
N SER A 140 -18.89 -23.40 10.75
CA SER A 140 -20.29 -23.56 11.14
C SER A 140 -21.27 -22.67 10.38
N ASP A 141 -20.79 -21.55 9.82
CA ASP A 141 -21.64 -20.63 9.05
C ASP A 141 -21.85 -21.13 7.61
N PHE A 142 -21.11 -22.16 7.18
CA PHE A 142 -21.10 -22.66 5.80
C PHE A 142 -21.34 -24.17 5.69
N LEU A 143 -21.09 -24.94 6.75
CA LEU A 143 -21.27 -26.38 6.81
C LEU A 143 -22.45 -26.71 7.74
N SER A 144 -23.41 -27.51 7.25
CA SER A 144 -24.43 -28.10 8.13
C SER A 144 -23.82 -29.26 8.90
N ASP A 145 -24.26 -29.45 10.14
CA ASP A 145 -23.95 -30.65 10.91
C ASP A 145 -24.47 -31.88 10.13
N GLU A 146 -23.58 -32.83 9.82
CA GLU A 146 -23.94 -34.14 9.23
C GLU A 146 -24.64 -35.05 10.24
#